data_AF-B8FEM2-F1
#
_entry.id   AF-B8FEM2-F1
#
_cell.length_a   1.000
_cell.length_b   1.000
_cell.length_c   1.000
_cell.angle_alpha   90.00
_cell.angle_beta   90.00
_cell.angle_gamma   90.00
#
_symmetry.space_group_name_H-M   'P 1'
#
loop_
_entity.id
_entity.type
_entity.pdbx_description
1 polymer ?
#
loop_
_entity_poly.entity_id
_entity_poly.type
_entity_poly.pdbx_seq_one_letter_code
_entity_poly.pdbx_strand_id
1 'polypeptide(L)'
;MSRRSQWKQVANGMLGDVSKARSVEERENVPEKACGFCKNFSENAYASDGRGYCKKLKVGSDIKVNPPVYVMEGQASLTVLFNSDGAGCEYFNRQDLIDTDGNEVNDPSYRRVQRQMEKAIK
;
A
#
# COMPACT_ATOMS: atom_id res chain seq x y z
N MET A 1 -9.32 -18.78 10.25
CA MET A 1 -9.55 -17.50 10.97
C MET A 1 -11.03 -17.15 10.99
N SER A 2 -11.55 -16.61 12.08
CA SER A 2 -12.96 -16.14 12.16
C SER A 2 -13.12 -14.84 11.36
N ARG A 3 -14.29 -14.62 10.74
CA ARG A 3 -14.59 -13.33 10.05
C ARG A 3 -14.37 -12.13 10.97
N ARG A 4 -14.68 -12.28 12.26
CA ARG A 4 -14.48 -11.22 13.26
C ARG A 4 -13.00 -10.88 13.48
N SER A 5 -12.10 -11.86 13.40
CA SER A 5 -10.66 -11.60 13.54
C SER A 5 -10.07 -10.92 12.31
N GLN A 6 -10.55 -11.26 11.11
CA GLN A 6 -10.17 -10.56 9.86
C GLN A 6 -10.61 -9.10 9.88
N TRP A 7 -11.86 -8.81 10.23
CA TRP A 7 -12.36 -7.44 10.35
C TRP A 7 -11.61 -6.62 11.40
N LYS A 8 -11.21 -7.25 12.51
CA LYS A 8 -10.38 -6.58 13.54
C LYS A 8 -8.98 -6.23 13.00
N GLN A 9 -8.38 -7.08 12.17
CA GLN A 9 -7.10 -6.79 11.52
C GLN A 9 -7.23 -5.66 10.49
N VAL A 10 -8.29 -5.64 9.68
CA VAL A 10 -8.58 -4.51 8.77
C VAL A 10 -8.77 -3.22 9.55
N ALA A 11 -9.60 -3.24 10.60
CA ALA A 11 -9.83 -2.09 11.46
C ALA A 11 -8.53 -1.60 12.11
N ASN A 12 -7.67 -2.51 12.58
CA ASN A 12 -6.37 -2.14 13.13
C ASN A 12 -5.40 -1.60 12.07
N GLY A 13 -5.39 -2.12 10.84
CA GLY A 13 -4.58 -1.57 9.75
C GLY A 13 -5.08 -0.20 9.29
N MET A 14 -6.40 0.02 9.31
CA MET A 14 -7.03 1.27 8.90
C MET A 14 -7.07 2.33 10.00
N LEU A 15 -7.16 1.95 11.28
CA LEU A 15 -7.37 2.85 12.43
C LEU A 15 -6.31 2.68 13.54
N GLY A 16 -5.71 1.50 13.69
CA GLY A 16 -4.81 1.16 14.81
C GLY A 16 -3.42 1.79 14.72
N ASP A 17 -2.92 2.06 13.51
CA ASP A 17 -1.63 2.72 13.29
C ASP A 17 -1.60 4.21 13.70
N VAL A 18 -2.73 4.77 14.17
CA VAL A 18 -2.79 6.13 14.73
C VAL A 18 -2.09 6.21 16.10
N SER A 19 -1.91 5.07 16.78
CA SER A 19 -1.31 5.01 18.12
C SER A 19 0.22 4.99 18.14
N LYS A 20 0.89 4.69 17.02
CA LYS A 20 2.34 4.80 16.88
C LYS A 20 2.66 6.09 16.13
N ALA A 21 3.07 7.12 16.86
CA ALA A 21 3.63 8.32 16.26
C ALA A 21 4.90 7.94 15.49
N ARG A 22 4.80 7.90 14.16
CA ARG A 22 5.96 7.73 13.28
C ARG A 22 6.84 8.97 13.35
N SER A 23 8.15 8.79 13.31
CA SER A 23 9.09 9.91 13.19
C SER A 23 8.90 10.62 11.84
N VAL A 24 9.42 11.85 11.72
CA VAL A 24 9.41 12.58 10.44
C VAL A 24 10.17 11.80 9.36
N GLU A 25 11.32 11.24 9.73
CA GLU A 25 12.15 10.40 8.85
C GLU A 25 11.39 9.18 8.32
N GLU A 26 10.60 8.49 9.15
CA GLU A 26 9.78 7.35 8.72
C GLU A 26 8.59 7.72 7.82
N ARG A 27 8.17 8.99 7.84
CA ARG A 27 7.08 9.50 6.99
C ARG A 27 7.59 9.99 5.64
N GLU A 28 8.74 10.63 5.64
CA GLU A 28 9.34 11.25 4.45
C GLU A 28 10.21 10.28 3.65
N ASN A 29 10.76 9.24 4.28
CA ASN A 29 11.53 8.25 3.56
C ASN A 29 10.62 7.38 2.69
N VAL A 30 10.78 7.51 1.37
CA VAL A 30 10.10 6.70 0.36
C VAL A 30 11.13 5.75 -0.24
N PRO A 31 11.03 4.43 0.02
CA PRO A 31 11.98 3.47 -0.55
C PRO A 31 11.82 3.36 -2.07
N GLU A 32 12.90 2.98 -2.78
CA GLU A 32 12.88 2.82 -4.25
C GLU A 32 11.81 1.81 -4.72
N LYS A 33 11.57 0.76 -3.92
CA LYS A 33 10.52 -0.23 -4.12
C LYS A 33 9.37 -0.04 -3.14
N ALA A 34 8.84 1.18 -3.02
CA ALA A 34 7.67 1.46 -2.20
C ALA A 34 6.40 0.80 -2.74
N CYS A 35 5.55 0.27 -1.86
CA CYS A 35 4.24 -0.30 -2.21
C CYS A 35 3.39 0.66 -3.05
N GLY A 36 3.49 1.97 -2.84
CA GLY A 36 2.78 2.98 -3.62
C GLY A 36 3.13 2.97 -5.11
N PHE A 37 4.33 2.50 -5.50
CA PHE A 37 4.71 2.34 -6.90
C PHE A 37 4.20 1.04 -7.53
N CYS A 38 3.54 0.17 -6.79
CA CYS A 38 3.08 -1.11 -7.29
C CYS A 38 1.72 -1.00 -8.00
N LYS A 39 1.55 -1.64 -9.16
CA LYS A 39 0.25 -1.78 -9.88
C LYS A 39 -0.85 -2.41 -9.01
N ASN A 40 -0.44 -3.18 -8.00
CA ASN A 40 -1.35 -3.84 -7.06
C ASN A 40 -1.76 -2.95 -5.88
N PHE A 41 -1.16 -1.77 -5.72
CA PHE A 41 -1.58 -0.82 -4.70
C PHE A 41 -2.78 0.00 -5.18
N SER A 42 -3.67 0.31 -4.24
CA SER A 42 -4.82 1.17 -4.46
C SER A 42 -4.96 2.06 -3.24
N GLU A 43 -4.91 3.37 -3.44
CA GLU A 43 -5.06 4.31 -2.34
C GLU A 43 -6.49 4.29 -1.78
N ASN A 44 -6.64 4.47 -0.47
CA ASN A 44 -7.94 4.64 0.13
C ASN A 44 -8.52 6.00 -0.28
N ALA A 45 -9.73 6.01 -0.83
CA ALA A 45 -10.37 7.23 -1.32
C ALA A 45 -10.66 8.27 -0.21
N TYR A 46 -10.75 7.83 1.05
CA TYR A 46 -11.18 8.67 2.18
C TYR A 46 -10.04 9.16 3.09
N ALA A 47 -8.85 8.58 2.96
CA ALA A 47 -7.73 8.88 3.84
C ALA A 47 -6.58 9.47 3.04
N SER A 48 -6.36 10.79 3.16
CA SER A 48 -5.24 11.51 2.51
C SER A 48 -3.90 11.32 3.22
N ASP A 49 -3.78 10.27 4.04
CA ASP A 49 -2.57 9.93 4.80
C ASP A 49 -1.72 8.88 4.09
N GLY A 50 -2.09 8.54 2.84
CA GLY A 50 -1.39 7.58 1.99
C GLY A 50 -1.63 6.11 2.36
N ARG A 51 -2.65 5.83 3.20
CA ARG A 51 -3.10 4.45 3.41
C ARG A 51 -3.79 3.93 2.16
N GLY A 52 -3.49 2.68 1.82
CA GLY A 52 -4.12 1.97 0.73
C GLY A 52 -4.26 0.49 1.04
N TYR A 53 -4.64 -0.26 0.02
CA TYR A 53 -4.78 -1.70 0.10
C TYR A 53 -4.10 -2.37 -1.10
N CYS A 54 -3.55 -3.55 -0.85
CA CYS A 54 -3.05 -4.42 -1.90
C CYS A 54 -4.21 -5.19 -2.53
N LYS A 55 -4.39 -5.10 -3.84
CA LYS A 55 -5.41 -5.86 -4.58
C LYS A 55 -5.11 -7.37 -4.57
N LYS A 56 -3.82 -7.73 -4.57
CA LYS A 56 -3.33 -9.12 -4.66
C LYS A 56 -3.26 -9.80 -3.30
N LEU A 57 -2.63 -9.15 -2.32
CA LEU A 57 -2.41 -9.71 -0.99
C LEU A 57 -3.59 -9.44 -0.06
N LYS A 58 -3.92 -10.44 0.77
CA LYS A 58 -5.02 -10.41 1.72
C LYS A 58 -4.50 -10.27 3.14
N VAL A 59 -5.42 -9.95 4.03
CA VAL A 59 -5.17 -9.85 5.47
C VAL A 59 -4.53 -11.13 5.99
N GLY A 60 -3.42 -10.97 6.73
CA GLY A 60 -2.58 -12.07 7.20
C GLY A 60 -1.31 -12.29 6.37
N SER A 61 -1.16 -11.59 5.24
CA SER A 61 0.11 -11.53 4.52
C SER A 61 1.11 -10.66 5.26
N ASP A 62 2.37 -11.07 5.29
CA ASP A 62 3.48 -10.30 5.84
C ASP A 62 4.69 -10.38 4.91
N ILE A 63 5.08 -9.22 4.38
CA ILE A 63 6.21 -9.08 3.44
C ILE A 63 7.53 -8.82 4.19
N LYS A 64 7.47 -8.46 5.48
CA LYS A 64 8.65 -8.09 6.27
C LYS A 64 9.34 -9.28 6.94
N VAL A 65 8.67 -10.44 6.98
CA VAL A 65 9.20 -11.68 7.56
C VAL A 65 9.96 -12.46 6.49
N ASN A 66 11.06 -13.12 6.87
CA ASN A 66 11.78 -14.07 6.02
C ASN A 66 11.56 -15.50 6.54
N PRO A 67 10.89 -16.41 5.80
CA PRO A 67 10.31 -16.21 4.47
C PRO A 67 9.01 -15.38 4.49
N PRO A 68 8.72 -14.61 3.43
CA PRO A 68 7.51 -13.80 3.35
C PRO A 68 6.27 -14.69 3.30
N VAL A 69 5.22 -14.26 4.00
CA VAL A 69 3.95 -14.96 4.09
C VAL A 69 2.96 -14.30 3.16
N TYR A 70 2.54 -15.02 2.11
CA TYR A 70 1.56 -14.52 1.15
C TYR A 70 0.22 -15.21 1.32
N VAL A 71 -0.81 -14.43 1.62
CA VAL A 71 -2.20 -14.89 1.65
C VAL A 71 -2.91 -14.27 0.45
N MET A 72 -3.25 -15.08 -0.56
CA MET A 72 -3.97 -14.61 -1.75
C MET A 72 -5.48 -14.81 -1.65
N GLU A 73 -5.93 -15.73 -0.81
CA GLU A 73 -7.33 -16.08 -0.64
C GLU A 73 -7.95 -15.35 0.56
N GLY A 74 -9.06 -14.64 0.32
CA GLY A 74 -9.75 -13.90 1.37
C GLY A 74 -10.54 -12.71 0.83
N GLN A 75 -11.57 -12.32 1.58
CA GLN A 75 -12.41 -11.17 1.24
C GLN A 75 -11.75 -9.83 1.58
N ALA A 76 -10.89 -9.80 2.60
CA ALA A 76 -10.24 -8.59 3.08
C ALA A 76 -8.84 -8.41 2.49
N SER A 77 -8.60 -7.27 1.86
CA SER A 77 -7.30 -6.89 1.30
C SER A 77 -6.31 -6.46 2.39
N LEU A 78 -5.03 -6.70 2.17
CA LEU A 78 -3.97 -6.24 3.06
C LEU A 78 -3.89 -4.70 3.01
N THR A 79 -4.07 -4.05 4.16
CA THR A 79 -3.86 -2.61 4.30
C THR A 79 -2.38 -2.30 4.40
N VAL A 80 -1.87 -1.42 3.55
CA VAL A 80 -0.46 -0.98 3.53
C VAL A 80 -0.38 0.53 3.29
N LEU A 81 0.73 1.15 3.64
CA LEU A 81 0.99 2.54 3.29
C LEU A 81 1.81 2.64 2.01
N PHE A 82 1.62 3.75 1.29
CA PHE A 82 2.35 4.05 0.05
C PHE A 82 3.87 3.97 0.22
N ASN A 83 4.41 4.44 1.36
CA ASN A 83 5.84 4.43 1.67
C ASN A 83 6.35 3.13 2.31
N SER A 84 5.52 2.08 2.38
CA SER A 84 5.95 0.79 2.92
C SER A 84 6.94 0.13 1.97
N ASP A 85 8.03 -0.41 2.51
CA ASP A 85 9.00 -1.14 1.70
C ASP A 85 8.39 -2.44 1.15
N GLY A 86 8.45 -2.58 -0.18
CA GLY A 86 8.00 -3.72 -0.96
C GLY A 86 9.14 -4.55 -1.55
N ALA A 87 10.40 -4.29 -1.19
CA ALA A 87 11.55 -5.00 -1.77
C ALA A 87 11.49 -6.53 -1.61
N GLY A 88 10.91 -7.03 -0.52
CA GLY A 88 10.70 -8.46 -0.26
C GLY A 88 9.42 -9.06 -0.89
N CYS A 89 8.68 -8.32 -1.71
CA CYS A 89 7.45 -8.79 -2.33
C CYS A 89 7.70 -9.38 -3.73
N GLU A 90 7.44 -10.68 -3.90
CA GLU A 90 7.52 -11.34 -5.21
C GLU A 90 6.48 -10.81 -6.22
N TYR A 91 5.38 -10.23 -5.74
CA TYR A 91 4.31 -9.68 -6.57
C TYR A 91 4.43 -8.16 -6.81
N PHE A 92 5.59 -7.59 -6.52
CA PHE A 92 5.84 -6.19 -6.80
C PHE A 92 6.02 -5.96 -8.31
N ASN A 93 5.02 -5.32 -8.92
CA ASN A 93 5.10 -4.87 -10.30
C ASN A 93 5.00 -3.36 -10.32
N ARG A 94 6.09 -2.68 -10.72
CA ARG A 94 6.11 -1.22 -10.81
C ARG A 94 5.05 -0.75 -11.79
N GLN A 95 4.33 0.30 -11.41
CA GLN A 95 3.33 0.97 -12.21
C GLN A 95 4.00 1.91 -13.20
N ASP A 96 3.57 1.83 -14.44
CA ASP A 96 3.96 2.76 -15.50
C ASP A 96 2.92 3.88 -15.47
N LEU A 97 3.33 5.09 -15.12
CA LEU A 97 2.48 6.28 -15.17
C LEU A 97 2.58 6.87 -16.57
N ILE A 98 1.48 7.00 -17.29
CA ILE A 98 1.44 7.61 -18.62
C ILE A 98 0.78 8.98 -18.48
N ASP A 99 1.60 10.03 -18.31
CA ASP A 99 1.15 11.42 -18.10
C ASP A 99 0.35 12.04 -19.27
N THR A 100 0.08 11.27 -20.32
CA THR A 100 -0.66 11.69 -21.51
C THR A 100 -2.11 11.17 -21.57
N ASP A 101 -2.53 10.23 -20.71
CA ASP A 101 -3.91 9.71 -20.68
C ASP A 101 -4.71 10.34 -19.53
N GLY A 102 -5.76 11.09 -19.88
CA GLY A 102 -6.66 11.73 -18.91
C GLY A 102 -7.49 10.74 -18.07
N ASN A 103 -7.63 9.49 -18.52
CA ASN A 103 -8.34 8.46 -17.75
C ASN A 103 -7.57 8.03 -16.50
N GLU A 104 -6.23 8.11 -16.53
CA GLU A 104 -5.39 7.80 -15.37
C GLU A 104 -5.64 8.77 -14.21
N VAL A 105 -5.99 10.03 -14.49
CA VAL A 105 -6.23 11.04 -13.45
C VAL A 105 -7.45 10.69 -12.58
N ASN A 106 -8.39 9.91 -13.12
CA ASN A 106 -9.62 9.52 -12.42
C ASN A 106 -9.57 8.09 -11.83
N ASP A 107 -8.58 7.26 -12.20
CA ASP A 107 -8.44 5.92 -11.64
C ASP A 107 -7.77 5.97 -10.25
N PRO A 108 -8.40 5.43 -9.19
CA PRO A 108 -7.80 5.32 -7.85
C PRO A 108 -6.42 4.67 -7.82
N SER A 109 -6.12 3.86 -8.84
CA SER A 109 -4.84 3.19 -9.02
C SER A 109 -3.74 4.13 -9.49
N TYR A 110 -4.02 5.32 -10.03
CA TYR A 110 -3.05 6.26 -10.66
C TYR A 110 -3.11 7.69 -10.02
N ARG A 111 -3.54 7.78 -8.76
CA ARG A 111 -3.77 9.04 -8.02
C ARG A 111 -2.50 9.88 -7.78
N ARG A 112 -2.75 11.11 -7.29
CA ARG A 112 -1.74 12.16 -7.02
C ARG A 112 -0.51 11.70 -6.23
N VAL A 113 -0.65 10.77 -5.27
CA VAL A 113 0.48 10.33 -4.45
C VAL A 113 1.54 9.62 -5.30
N GLN A 114 1.14 8.74 -6.23
CA GLN A 114 2.08 8.07 -7.13
C GLN A 114 2.87 9.07 -8.00
N ARG A 115 2.18 10.11 -8.49
CA ARG A 115 2.78 11.20 -9.28
C ARG A 115 3.70 12.11 -8.46
N GLN A 116 3.40 12.30 -7.17
CA GLN A 116 4.29 13.04 -6.25
C GLN A 116 5.52 12.22 -5.88
N MET A 117 5.36 10.91 -5.69
CA MET A 117 6.48 10.03 -5.37
C MET A 117 7.51 9.92 -6.49
N GLU A 118 7.09 9.93 -7.76
CA GLU A 118 8.03 9.93 -8.90
C GLU A 118 8.98 11.15 -8.86
N LYS A 119 8.48 12.30 -8.40
CA LYS A 119 9.30 13.52 -8.26
C LYS A 119 10.24 13.47 -7.06
N ALA A 120 9.94 12.65 -6.05
CA ALA A 120 10.75 12.53 -4.83
C ALA A 120 11.99 11.64 -4.98
N ILE A 121 12.06 10.82 -6.04
CA ILE A 121 13.21 9.94 -6.34
C ILE A 121 14.27 10.62 -7.23
N LYS A 122 13.99 11.81 -7.75
CA LYS A 122 14.98 12.63 -8.49
C LYS A 122 15.84 13.45 -7.55
#